data_AF-A0A9D4IL91-F1
#
_entry.id   AF-A0A9D4IL91-F1
#
_cell.length_a   1.000
_cell.length_b   1.000
_cell.length_c   1.000
_cell.angle_alpha   90.00
_cell.angle_beta   90.00
_cell.angle_gamma   90.00
#
_symmetry.space_group_name_H-M   'P 1'
#
loop_
_entity.id
_entity.type
_entity.pdbx_description
1 polymer ?
#
loop_
_entity_poly.entity_id
_entity_poly.type
_entity_poly.pdbx_seq_one_letter_code
_entity_poly.pdbx_strand_id
1 'polypeptide(L)'
;LTDDQHEKGFCTHGSSCINVVVVALVVPVELNTFSALTYSELGTLVRKSGGEYAYILEAFGQVPAFLFAWTSVIVIRPSSIAIICLTFSEYLTTFFPYCGSPEVVPKVIAAVAIVTLMVINSMSVTAAARVQILFTAAKLGALVIVMIGGIVRLAQGHTTQFQDSFAGSTSSPSTIALAFYQALWAYDGWNNLNYVTEEIYKPEMQVLFIYAVKITISTNT
;
A
#
# COMPACT_ATOMS: atom_id res chain seq x y z
N LEU A 1 17.76 4.39 18.52
CA LEU A 1 18.71 3.29 18.10
C LEU A 1 18.01 2.00 17.63
N THR A 2 16.67 1.89 17.68
CA THR A 2 15.94 0.66 17.34
C THR A 2 15.08 0.73 16.06
N ASP A 3 14.84 1.89 15.45
CA ASP A 3 14.05 1.98 14.20
C ASP A 3 14.90 1.80 12.93
N ASP A 4 16.17 2.19 12.98
CA ASP A 4 17.11 2.14 11.85
C ASP A 4 17.60 0.71 11.53
N GLN A 5 17.23 -0.28 12.35
CA GLN A 5 17.56 -1.70 12.16
C GLN A 5 16.45 -2.48 11.43
N HIS A 6 15.22 -1.97 11.39
CA HIS A 6 14.13 -2.64 10.68
C HIS A 6 14.21 -2.44 9.17
N GLU A 7 14.73 -1.29 8.72
CA GLU A 7 14.97 -1.01 7.30
C GLU A 7 16.27 -1.65 6.78
N LYS A 8 17.29 -1.79 7.64
CA LYS A 8 18.61 -2.35 7.27
C LYS A 8 18.68 -3.88 7.35
N GLY A 9 17.64 -4.55 7.84
CA GLY A 9 17.61 -6.01 8.04
C GLY A 9 17.52 -6.84 6.76
N PHE A 10 17.20 -6.24 5.61
CA PHE A 10 17.00 -6.99 4.36
C PHE A 10 18.24 -7.01 3.45
N CYS A 11 19.06 -5.96 3.46
CA CYS A 11 20.26 -5.82 2.63
C CYS A 11 21.46 -5.42 3.49
N THR A 12 22.29 -6.38 3.92
CA THR A 12 23.57 -6.08 4.60
C THR A 12 24.60 -5.44 3.65
N HIS A 13 24.39 -5.51 2.33
CA HIS A 13 25.10 -4.75 1.31
C HIS A 13 24.11 -4.12 0.32
N GLY A 14 24.12 -2.78 0.24
CA GLY A 14 23.12 -1.95 -0.45
C GLY A 14 23.04 -2.06 -1.98
N SER A 15 23.35 -3.20 -2.59
CA SER A 15 23.23 -3.40 -4.05
C SER A 15 22.90 -4.83 -4.49
N SER A 16 22.97 -5.85 -3.61
CA SER A 16 23.02 -7.27 -4.04
C SER A 16 21.73 -8.08 -3.84
N CYS A 17 20.62 -7.48 -3.40
CA CYS A 17 19.38 -8.24 -3.09
C CYS A 17 18.17 -7.86 -3.94
N ILE A 18 18.37 -7.15 -5.05
CA ILE A 18 17.29 -6.59 -5.89
C ILE A 18 16.33 -7.69 -6.37
N ASN A 19 16.84 -8.86 -6.79
CA ASN A 19 15.97 -9.93 -7.27
C ASN A 19 15.17 -10.61 -6.16
N VAL A 20 15.68 -10.66 -4.91
CA VAL A 20 14.92 -11.17 -3.78
C VAL A 20 13.75 -10.23 -3.47
N VAL A 21 13.96 -8.91 -3.55
CA VAL A 21 12.87 -7.93 -3.43
C VAL A 21 11.87 -8.12 -4.56
N VAL A 22 12.31 -8.25 -5.82
CA VAL A 22 11.41 -8.44 -6.97
C VAL A 22 10.59 -9.71 -6.84
N VAL A 23 11.20 -10.85 -6.49
CA VAL A 23 10.49 -12.12 -6.25
C VAL A 23 9.54 -12.00 -5.06
N ALA A 24 9.95 -11.33 -3.99
CA ALA A 24 9.11 -11.06 -2.83
C ALA A 24 7.94 -10.09 -3.14
N LEU A 25 7.96 -9.36 -4.26
CA LEU A 25 6.85 -8.53 -4.71
C LEU A 25 5.87 -9.27 -5.63
N VAL A 26 6.35 -10.21 -6.45
CA VAL A 26 5.49 -10.95 -7.40
C VAL A 26 4.49 -11.85 -6.67
N VAL A 27 4.94 -12.65 -5.70
CA VAL A 27 4.06 -13.60 -5.01
C VAL A 27 2.91 -12.91 -4.24
N PRO A 28 3.14 -11.84 -3.45
CA PRO A 28 2.04 -11.08 -2.84
C PRO A 28 1.06 -10.46 -3.83
N VAL A 29 1.53 -10.04 -5.01
CA VAL A 29 0.67 -9.45 -6.06
C VAL A 29 -0.33 -10.47 -6.59
N GLU A 30 0.14 -11.70 -6.85
CA GLU A 30 -0.71 -12.80 -7.28
C GLU A 30 -1.75 -13.14 -6.21
N LEU A 31 -1.30 -13.32 -4.95
CA LEU A 31 -2.19 -13.58 -3.82
C LEU A 31 -3.24 -12.50 -3.65
N ASN A 32 -2.86 -11.23 -3.73
CA ASN A 32 -3.79 -10.12 -3.62
C ASN A 32 -4.82 -10.09 -4.77
N THR A 33 -4.43 -10.57 -5.95
CA THR A 33 -5.35 -10.71 -7.09
C THR A 33 -6.37 -11.82 -6.85
N PHE A 34 -5.96 -12.96 -6.29
CA PHE A 34 -6.88 -14.01 -5.86
C PHE A 34 -7.80 -13.53 -4.73
N SER A 35 -7.27 -12.83 -3.72
CA SER A 35 -8.08 -12.23 -2.64
C SER A 35 -9.12 -11.26 -3.20
N ALA A 36 -8.72 -10.36 -4.10
CA ALA A 36 -9.63 -9.44 -4.75
C ALA A 36 -10.72 -10.16 -5.55
N LEU A 37 -10.43 -11.31 -6.18
CA LEU A 37 -11.41 -12.09 -6.95
C LEU A 37 -12.49 -12.67 -6.03
N THR A 38 -12.09 -13.42 -5.00
CA THR A 38 -13.03 -13.98 -4.02
C THR A 38 -13.84 -12.87 -3.33
N TYR A 39 -13.18 -11.75 -3.02
CA TYR A 39 -13.83 -10.63 -2.38
C TYR A 39 -14.85 -9.94 -3.30
N SER A 40 -14.61 -9.92 -4.61
CA SER A 40 -15.58 -9.40 -5.57
C SER A 40 -16.77 -10.34 -5.81
N GLU A 41 -16.56 -11.66 -5.80
CA GLU A 41 -17.67 -12.62 -5.84
C GLU A 41 -18.59 -12.38 -4.64
N LEU A 42 -18.00 -12.22 -3.45
CA LEU A 42 -18.74 -11.92 -2.23
C LEU A 42 -19.54 -10.61 -2.32
N GLY A 43 -18.98 -9.57 -2.96
CA GLY A 43 -19.69 -8.31 -3.20
C GLY A 43 -20.82 -8.37 -4.22
N THR A 44 -20.80 -9.35 -5.13
CA THR A 44 -21.94 -9.62 -6.03
C THR A 44 -23.03 -10.45 -5.36
N LEU A 45 -22.67 -11.31 -4.39
CA LEU A 45 -23.60 -12.14 -3.63
C LEU A 45 -24.34 -11.34 -2.55
N VAL A 46 -23.60 -10.53 -1.79
CA VAL A 46 -24.13 -9.70 -0.71
C VAL A 46 -24.11 -8.24 -1.16
N ARG A 47 -25.18 -7.81 -1.83
CA ARG A 47 -25.37 -6.41 -2.26
C ARG A 47 -25.85 -5.53 -1.10
N LYS A 48 -25.02 -5.42 -0.06
CA LYS A 48 -25.23 -4.52 1.08
C LYS A 48 -24.01 -3.62 1.24
N SER A 49 -24.24 -2.33 1.50
CA SER A 49 -23.20 -1.37 1.82
C SER A 49 -22.54 -1.70 3.16
N GLY A 50 -21.23 -1.49 3.25
CA GLY A 50 -20.44 -1.77 4.44
C GLY A 50 -19.27 -2.75 4.25
N GLY A 51 -19.07 -3.28 3.02
CA GLY A 51 -17.93 -4.14 2.69
C GLY A 51 -17.78 -5.34 3.61
N GLU A 52 -16.59 -5.52 4.20
CA GLU A 52 -16.27 -6.64 5.12
C GLU A 52 -17.28 -6.77 6.27
N TYR A 53 -17.76 -5.65 6.82
CA TYR A 53 -18.72 -5.69 7.94
C TYR A 53 -20.03 -6.35 7.53
N ALA A 54 -20.57 -6.01 6.37
CA ALA A 54 -21.82 -6.56 5.86
C ALA A 54 -21.70 -8.07 5.58
N TYR A 55 -20.54 -8.50 5.08
CA TYR A 55 -20.27 -9.91 4.79
C TYR A 55 -20.16 -10.74 6.07
N ILE A 56 -19.44 -10.24 7.07
CA ILE A 56 -19.29 -10.92 8.36
C ILE A 56 -20.62 -10.97 9.11
N LEU A 57 -21.43 -9.92 9.01
CA LEU A 57 -22.75 -9.87 9.63
C LEU A 57 -23.69 -10.93 9.05
N GLU A 58 -23.67 -11.14 7.72
CA GLU A 58 -24.51 -12.13 7.05
C GLU A 58 -24.03 -13.57 7.33
N ALA A 59 -22.71 -13.81 7.37
CA ALA A 59 -22.15 -15.15 7.53
C ALA A 59 -22.04 -15.62 8.99
N PHE A 60 -21.67 -14.73 9.92
CA PHE A 60 -21.30 -15.08 11.30
C PHE A 60 -22.14 -14.35 12.36
N GLY A 61 -23.05 -13.46 11.97
CA GLY A 61 -23.94 -12.73 12.87
C GLY A 61 -23.32 -11.49 13.52
N GLN A 62 -23.99 -10.95 14.53
CA GLN A 62 -23.73 -9.61 15.07
C GLN A 62 -22.42 -9.48 15.86
N VAL A 63 -22.05 -10.49 16.66
CA VAL A 63 -20.89 -10.40 17.56
C VAL A 63 -19.57 -10.30 16.78
N PRO A 64 -19.27 -11.17 15.79
CA PRO A 64 -18.04 -11.07 15.00
C PRO A 64 -18.00 -9.81 14.14
N ALA A 65 -19.16 -9.38 13.61
CA ALA A 65 -19.27 -8.14 12.84
C ALA A 65 -18.94 -6.90 13.69
N PHE A 66 -19.45 -6.84 14.93
CA PHE A 66 -19.13 -5.77 15.86
C PHE A 66 -17.64 -5.73 16.21
N LEU A 67 -17.03 -6.88 16.49
CA LEU A 67 -15.59 -6.96 16.79
C LEU A 67 -14.75 -6.47 15.61
N PHE A 68 -15.13 -6.82 14.38
CA PHE A 68 -14.46 -6.32 13.19
C PHE A 68 -14.60 -4.80 13.03
N ALA A 69 -15.80 -4.25 13.21
CA ALA A 69 -16.01 -2.81 13.15
C ALA A 69 -15.19 -2.06 14.23
N TRP A 70 -15.16 -2.60 15.45
CA TRP A 70 -14.40 -2.06 16.56
C TRP A 70 -12.90 -2.01 16.28
N THR A 71 -12.31 -3.12 15.82
CA THR A 71 -10.87 -3.18 15.49
C THR A 71 -10.54 -2.32 14.27
N SER A 72 -11.42 -2.26 13.27
CA SER A 72 -11.23 -1.43 12.08
C SER A 72 -11.15 0.05 12.42
N VAL A 73 -12.07 0.54 13.27
CA VAL A 73 -12.16 1.97 13.63
C VAL A 73 -11.04 2.39 14.59
N ILE A 74 -10.70 1.56 15.57
CA ILE A 74 -9.74 1.95 16.63
C ILE A 74 -8.30 1.59 16.28
N VAL A 75 -8.08 0.52 15.54
CA VAL A 75 -6.72 0.01 15.28
C VAL A 75 -6.34 0.25 13.83
N ILE A 76 -7.10 -0.30 12.88
CA ILE A 76 -6.65 -0.36 11.48
C ILE A 76 -6.56 1.03 10.86
N ARG A 77 -7.68 1.78 10.82
CA ARG A 77 -7.76 3.10 10.18
C ARG A 77 -6.77 4.14 10.75
N PRO A 78 -6.68 4.36 12.08
CA PRO A 78 -5.74 5.34 12.61
C PRO A 78 -4.28 4.90 12.42
N SER A 79 -3.97 3.61 12.49
CA SER A 79 -2.61 3.11 12.23
C SER A 79 -2.17 3.39 10.79
N SER A 80 -3.05 3.19 9.80
CA SER A 80 -2.74 3.51 8.41
C SER A 80 -2.44 5.00 8.20
N ILE A 81 -3.25 5.89 8.79
CA ILE A 81 -3.01 7.34 8.71
C ILE A 81 -1.68 7.71 9.38
N ALA A 82 -1.37 7.11 10.54
CA ALA A 82 -0.14 7.35 11.27
C ALA A 82 1.11 6.93 10.47
N ILE A 83 1.10 5.72 9.90
CA ILE A 83 2.21 5.20 9.06
C ILE A 83 2.45 6.15 7.88
N ILE A 84 1.40 6.52 7.14
CA ILE A 84 1.52 7.43 5.98
C ILE A 84 2.10 8.79 6.38
N CYS A 85 1.66 9.37 7.50
CA CYS A 85 2.15 10.67 7.95
C CYS A 85 3.60 10.60 8.47
N LEU A 86 3.99 9.50 9.11
CA LEU A 86 5.38 9.27 9.53
C LEU A 86 6.29 9.15 8.31
N THR A 87 5.93 8.32 7.33
CA THR A 87 6.67 8.19 6.08
C THR A 87 6.78 9.53 5.35
N PHE A 88 5.68 10.30 5.26
CA PHE A 88 5.72 11.66 4.69
C PHE A 88 6.73 12.55 5.41
N SER A 89 6.77 12.48 6.74
CA SER A 89 7.71 13.26 7.53
C SER A 89 9.16 12.86 7.30
N GLU A 90 9.47 11.57 7.19
CA GLU A 90 10.83 11.08 6.93
C GLU A 90 11.36 11.59 5.58
N TYR A 91 10.53 11.51 4.54
CA TYR A 91 10.84 12.11 3.24
C TYR A 91 11.05 13.62 3.34
N LEU A 92 10.25 14.33 4.12
CA LEU A 92 10.37 15.78 4.28
C LEU A 92 11.65 16.18 5.02
N THR A 93 12.03 15.43 6.06
CA THR A 93 13.27 15.68 6.82
C THR A 93 14.54 15.48 6.01
N THR A 94 14.50 14.65 4.96
CA THR A 94 15.64 14.46 4.03
C THR A 94 16.01 15.76 3.30
N PHE A 95 15.04 16.67 3.08
CA PHE A 95 15.30 17.98 2.49
C PHE A 95 15.86 19.01 3.48
N PHE A 96 15.75 18.77 4.80
CA PHE A 96 16.18 19.67 5.86
C PHE A 96 17.13 18.99 6.86
N PRO A 97 18.37 18.64 6.43
CA PRO A 97 19.30 17.84 7.22
C PRO A 97 19.81 18.51 8.52
N TYR A 98 19.54 19.80 8.74
CA TYR A 98 20.07 20.59 9.85
C TYR A 98 19.09 20.83 11.01
N CYS A 99 17.88 20.26 10.98
CA CYS A 99 16.87 20.51 12.00
C CYS A 99 16.79 19.39 13.05
N GLY A 100 17.40 19.62 14.23
CA GLY A 100 17.01 19.00 15.51
C GLY A 100 17.35 17.51 15.73
N SER A 101 16.87 16.95 16.85
CA SER A 101 17.11 15.56 17.25
C SER A 101 16.39 14.60 16.30
N PRO A 102 17.09 13.61 15.71
CA PRO A 102 16.57 12.79 14.61
C PRO A 102 15.34 11.95 14.97
N GLU A 103 15.13 11.63 16.25
CA GLU A 103 13.98 10.80 16.67
C GLU A 103 12.69 11.58 16.97
N VAL A 104 12.79 12.88 17.26
CA VAL A 104 11.63 13.70 17.71
C VAL A 104 11.05 14.50 16.56
N VAL A 105 11.90 15.02 15.68
CA VAL A 105 11.50 15.93 14.59
C VAL A 105 10.51 15.26 13.62
N PRO A 106 10.73 14.00 13.16
CA PRO A 106 9.77 13.37 12.26
C PRO A 106 8.39 13.13 12.92
N LYS A 107 8.38 12.79 14.22
CA LYS A 107 7.13 12.55 14.96
C LYS A 107 6.31 13.81 15.12
N VAL A 108 6.95 14.95 15.38
CA VAL A 108 6.27 16.25 15.50
C VAL A 108 5.69 16.68 14.16
N ILE A 109 6.46 16.57 13.07
CA ILE A 109 5.98 16.92 11.73
C ILE A 109 4.81 16.01 11.31
N ALA A 110 4.91 14.70 11.56
CA ALA A 110 3.82 13.77 11.31
C ALA A 110 2.55 14.13 12.10
N ALA A 111 2.68 14.49 13.40
CA ALA A 111 1.55 14.92 14.21
C ALA A 111 0.90 16.20 13.65
N VAL A 112 1.71 17.20 13.27
CA VAL A 112 1.20 18.44 12.63
C VAL A 112 0.50 18.14 11.32
N ALA A 113 1.04 17.22 10.50
CA ALA A 113 0.41 16.80 9.25
C ALA A 113 -0.97 16.17 9.50
N ILE A 114 -1.09 15.27 10.49
CA ILE A 114 -2.37 14.65 10.87
C ILE A 114 -3.39 15.71 11.29
N VAL A 115 -3.01 16.64 12.18
CA VAL A 115 -3.92 17.71 12.63
C VAL A 115 -4.34 18.61 11.47
N THR A 116 -3.40 18.95 10.58
CA THR A 116 -3.69 19.79 9.41
C THR A 116 -4.68 19.11 8.48
N LEU A 117 -4.48 17.82 8.18
CA LEU A 117 -5.41 17.04 7.36
C LEU A 117 -6.78 16.91 8.02
N MET A 118 -6.84 16.71 9.34
CA MET A 118 -8.08 16.66 10.11
C MET A 118 -8.85 17.99 10.02
N VAL A 119 -8.16 19.13 10.17
CA VAL A 119 -8.77 20.46 10.06
C VAL A 119 -9.28 20.71 8.64
N ILE A 120 -8.50 20.40 7.60
CA ILE A 120 -8.92 20.56 6.20
C ILE A 120 -10.15 19.69 5.91
N ASN A 121 -10.13 18.43 6.34
CA ASN A 121 -11.21 17.48 6.10
C ASN A 121 -12.50 17.88 6.83
N SER A 122 -12.39 18.39 8.06
CA SER A 122 -13.55 18.87 8.84
C SER A 122 -14.12 20.20 8.37
N MET A 123 -13.30 21.09 7.79
CA MET A 123 -13.76 22.39 7.28
C MET A 123 -14.38 22.30 5.88
N SER A 124 -13.80 21.49 4.97
CA SER A 124 -14.33 21.36 3.61
C SER A 124 -13.91 20.06 2.95
N VAL A 125 -14.89 19.16 2.79
CA VAL A 125 -14.73 17.91 2.06
C VAL A 125 -14.41 18.14 0.58
N THR A 126 -14.91 19.22 -0.03
CA THR A 126 -14.63 19.55 -1.44
C THR A 126 -13.20 20.05 -1.63
N ALA A 127 -12.67 20.83 -0.69
CA ALA A 127 -11.27 21.25 -0.73
C ALA A 127 -10.34 20.05 -0.53
N ALA A 128 -10.64 19.17 0.43
CA ALA A 128 -9.89 17.93 0.67
C ALA A 128 -9.86 17.04 -0.58
N ALA A 129 -11.01 16.86 -1.27
CA ALA A 129 -11.09 16.09 -2.50
C ALA A 129 -10.22 16.66 -3.62
N ARG A 130 -10.21 17.99 -3.82
CA ARG A 130 -9.35 18.64 -4.84
C ARG A 130 -7.87 18.43 -4.54
N VAL A 131 -7.47 18.57 -3.28
CA VAL A 131 -6.09 18.33 -2.84
C VAL A 131 -5.70 16.87 -3.08
N GLN A 132 -6.57 15.91 -2.77
CA GLN A 132 -6.33 14.49 -3.01
C GLN A 132 -6.16 14.16 -4.49
N ILE A 133 -6.97 14.75 -5.38
CA ILE A 133 -6.82 14.58 -6.83
C ILE A 133 -5.46 15.10 -7.30
N LEU A 134 -5.03 16.27 -6.83
CA LEU A 134 -3.73 16.84 -7.17
C LEU A 134 -2.57 15.94 -6.69
N PHE A 135 -2.62 15.44 -5.45
CA PHE A 135 -1.63 14.49 -4.94
C PHE A 135 -1.61 13.18 -5.74
N THR A 136 -2.77 12.70 -6.17
CA THR A 136 -2.86 11.50 -7.00
C THR A 136 -2.22 11.73 -8.37
N ALA A 137 -2.50 12.85 -9.01
CA ALA A 137 -1.87 13.23 -10.28
C ALA A 137 -0.35 13.40 -10.14
N ALA A 138 0.12 14.05 -9.07
CA ALA A 138 1.54 14.21 -8.78
C ALA A 138 2.23 12.86 -8.54
N LYS A 139 1.61 11.95 -7.77
CA LYS A 139 2.13 10.60 -7.51
C LYS A 139 2.26 9.80 -8.81
N LEU A 140 1.24 9.84 -9.68
CA LEU A 140 1.29 9.17 -10.97
C LEU A 140 2.37 9.76 -11.88
N GLY A 141 2.52 11.09 -11.90
CA GLY A 141 3.59 11.75 -12.65
C GLY A 141 4.99 11.34 -12.17
N ALA A 142 5.22 11.28 -10.87
CA ALA A 142 6.48 10.83 -10.29
C ALA A 142 6.81 9.38 -10.68
N LEU A 143 5.81 8.48 -10.66
CA LEU A 143 5.99 7.09 -11.10
C LEU A 143 6.40 6.99 -12.56
N VAL A 144 5.79 7.78 -13.45
CA VAL A 144 6.16 7.81 -14.88
C VAL A 144 7.59 8.29 -15.07
N ILE A 145 8.01 9.33 -14.34
CA ILE A 145 9.39 9.84 -14.39
C ILE A 145 10.40 8.77 -13.96
N VAL A 146 10.12 8.07 -12.85
CA VAL A 146 10.98 6.99 -12.35
C VAL A 146 11.03 5.83 -13.36
N MET A 147 9.90 5.46 -13.95
CA MET A 147 9.83 4.40 -14.96
C MET A 147 10.69 4.73 -16.19
N ILE A 148 10.54 5.94 -16.75
CA ILE A 148 11.34 6.39 -17.89
C ILE A 148 12.83 6.46 -17.51
N GLY A 149 13.16 7.00 -16.34
CA GLY A 149 14.53 7.07 -15.84
C GLY A 149 15.17 5.68 -15.70
N GLY A 150 14.41 4.70 -15.20
CA GLY A 150 14.82 3.30 -15.12
C GLY A 150 15.11 2.70 -16.50
N ILE A 151 14.20 2.84 -17.46
CA ILE A 151 14.36 2.33 -18.83
C ILE A 151 15.59 2.95 -19.50
N VAL A 152 15.78 4.27 -19.38
CA VAL A 152 16.93 4.96 -19.97
C VAL A 152 18.24 4.48 -19.35
N ARG A 153 18.30 4.31 -18.03
CA ARG A 153 19.48 3.79 -17.32
C ARG A 153 19.82 2.35 -17.72
N LEU A 154 18.81 1.51 -17.91
CA LEU A 154 18.95 0.14 -18.42
C LEU A 154 19.48 0.13 -19.85
N ALA A 155 18.92 0.98 -20.72
CA ALA A 155 19.35 1.11 -22.12
C ALA A 155 20.80 1.64 -22.24
N GLN A 156 21.27 2.42 -21.26
CA GLN A 156 22.66 2.88 -21.16
C GLN A 156 23.64 1.80 -20.66
N GLY A 157 23.17 0.56 -20.41
CA GLY A 157 24.04 -0.56 -20.05
C GLY A 157 24.51 -0.56 -18.59
N HIS A 158 23.89 0.23 -17.70
CA HIS A 158 24.17 0.19 -16.26
C HIS A 158 23.52 -1.04 -15.60
N THR A 159 23.95 -2.24 -15.99
CA THR A 159 23.42 -3.52 -15.49
C THR A 159 24.23 -4.10 -14.33
N THR A 160 25.18 -3.33 -13.80
CA THR A 160 26.06 -3.75 -12.69
C THR A 160 25.28 -4.12 -11.42
N GLN A 161 24.11 -3.51 -11.19
CA GLN A 161 23.24 -3.88 -10.06
C GLN A 161 22.54 -5.24 -10.22
N PHE A 162 22.53 -5.83 -11.42
CA PHE A 162 21.95 -7.16 -11.64
C PHE A 162 22.99 -8.29 -11.51
N GLN A 163 24.28 -7.96 -11.49
CA GLN A 163 25.34 -8.95 -11.25
C GLN A 163 25.31 -9.37 -9.77
N ASP A 164 25.27 -10.68 -9.51
CA ASP A 164 25.18 -11.28 -8.18
C ASP A 164 23.95 -10.87 -7.35
N SER A 165 22.79 -10.69 -8.00
CA SER A 165 21.52 -10.25 -7.40
C SER A 165 20.90 -11.16 -6.31
N PHE A 166 21.47 -12.36 -6.11
CA PHE A 166 21.07 -13.31 -5.06
C PHE A 166 22.18 -13.54 -4.02
N ALA A 167 23.34 -12.91 -4.19
CA ALA A 167 24.44 -13.03 -3.25
C ALA A 167 24.12 -12.27 -1.96
N GLY A 168 24.24 -12.94 -0.82
CA GLY A 168 23.83 -12.39 0.48
C GLY A 168 22.34 -12.51 0.78
N SER A 169 21.58 -13.29 0.00
CA SER A 169 20.18 -13.58 0.31
C SER A 169 20.03 -14.29 1.66
N THR A 170 19.11 -13.76 2.48
CA THR A 170 18.76 -14.38 3.76
C THR A 170 17.59 -15.34 3.57
N SER A 171 17.76 -16.59 4.01
CA SER A 171 16.72 -17.63 4.02
C SER A 171 15.93 -17.66 5.33
N SER A 172 16.11 -16.67 6.19
CA SER A 172 15.40 -16.59 7.46
C SER A 172 13.90 -16.38 7.23
N PRO A 173 13.03 -17.27 7.76
CA PRO A 173 11.58 -17.15 7.57
C PRO A 173 11.00 -15.82 8.08
N SER A 174 11.60 -15.25 9.13
CA SER A 174 11.19 -13.96 9.71
C SER A 174 11.39 -12.79 8.76
N THR A 175 12.53 -12.71 8.08
CA THR A 175 12.84 -11.61 7.16
C THR A 175 12.03 -11.72 5.88
N ILE A 176 11.78 -12.95 5.42
CA ILE A 176 10.86 -13.21 4.31
C ILE A 176 9.45 -12.75 4.70
N ALA A 177 8.93 -13.16 5.87
CA ALA A 177 7.60 -12.75 6.32
C ALA A 177 7.45 -11.22 6.45
N LEU A 178 8.48 -10.52 6.94
CA LEU A 178 8.48 -9.05 7.01
C LEU A 178 8.45 -8.41 5.62
N ALA A 179 9.23 -8.92 4.67
CA ALA A 179 9.22 -8.42 3.29
C ALA A 179 7.84 -8.62 2.63
N PHE A 180 7.22 -9.79 2.85
CA PHE A 180 5.86 -10.07 2.40
C PHE A 180 4.84 -9.09 3.01
N TYR A 181 4.95 -8.78 4.31
CA TYR A 181 4.08 -7.82 4.98
C TYR A 181 4.20 -6.41 4.37
N GLN A 182 5.43 -5.95 4.13
CA GLN A 182 5.68 -4.63 3.51
C GLN A 182 5.17 -4.59 2.05
N ALA A 183 5.35 -5.69 1.31
CA ALA A 183 4.81 -5.81 -0.04
C ALA A 183 3.27 -5.74 -0.04
N LEU A 184 2.59 -6.48 0.84
CA LEU A 184 1.13 -6.44 0.96
C LEU A 184 0.63 -5.05 1.34
N TRP A 185 1.34 -4.33 2.22
CA TRP A 185 1.03 -2.95 2.57
C TRP A 185 1.09 -2.01 1.35
N ALA A 186 2.07 -2.18 0.47
CA ALA A 186 2.20 -1.38 -0.74
C ALA A 186 1.01 -1.56 -1.72
N TYR A 187 0.33 -2.71 -1.65
CA TYR A 187 -0.85 -3.04 -2.47
C TYR A 187 -2.18 -2.93 -1.69
N ASP A 188 -2.18 -2.35 -0.49
CA ASP A 188 -3.39 -2.17 0.30
C ASP A 188 -4.42 -1.26 -0.40
N GLY A 189 -5.70 -1.55 -0.19
CA GLY A 189 -6.83 -0.78 -0.73
C GLY A 189 -7.64 -1.45 -1.84
N TRP A 190 -7.32 -2.69 -2.20
CA TRP A 190 -8.11 -3.54 -3.10
C TRP A 190 -9.53 -3.81 -2.58
N ASN A 191 -9.73 -3.79 -1.25
CA ASN A 191 -11.01 -4.04 -0.59
C ASN A 191 -11.95 -2.82 -0.62
N ASN A 192 -11.46 -1.61 -0.87
CA ASN A 192 -12.26 -0.38 -0.83
C ASN A 192 -13.37 -0.34 -1.90
N LEU A 193 -13.17 -1.01 -3.04
CA LEU A 193 -14.14 -1.06 -4.14
C LEU A 193 -15.49 -1.64 -3.71
N ASN A 194 -15.46 -2.63 -2.82
CA ASN A 194 -16.67 -3.30 -2.32
C ASN A 194 -17.46 -2.50 -1.29
N TYR A 195 -16.93 -1.38 -0.80
CA TYR A 195 -17.70 -0.49 0.07
C TYR A 195 -18.70 0.37 -0.70
N VAL A 196 -18.55 0.49 -2.03
CA VAL A 196 -19.35 1.38 -2.90
C VAL A 196 -20.11 0.57 -3.97
N THR A 197 -20.20 -0.75 -3.84
CA THR A 197 -20.84 -1.64 -4.83
C THR A 197 -22.32 -1.40 -5.03
N GLU A 198 -23.02 -0.83 -4.04
CA GLU A 198 -24.44 -0.46 -4.18
C GLU A 198 -24.67 0.69 -5.18
N GLU A 199 -23.67 1.54 -5.41
CA GLU A 199 -23.78 2.73 -6.28
C GLU A 199 -23.30 2.48 -7.72
N ILE A 200 -22.74 1.29 -7.98
CA ILE A 200 -22.17 0.93 -9.28
C ILE A 200 -23.25 0.35 -10.19
N TYR A 201 -23.46 0.98 -11.36
CA TYR A 201 -24.39 0.50 -12.38
C TYR A 201 -23.85 -0.77 -13.08
N LYS A 202 -24.51 -1.92 -12.88
CA LYS A 202 -24.14 -3.27 -13.38
C LYS A 202 -22.78 -3.79 -12.88
N PRO A 203 -22.68 -4.15 -11.59
CA PRO A 203 -21.43 -4.60 -10.99
C PRO A 203 -20.91 -5.92 -11.59
N GLU A 204 -21.79 -6.86 -11.96
CA GLU A 204 -21.38 -8.19 -12.47
C GLU A 204 -20.50 -8.16 -13.72
N MET A 205 -20.73 -7.21 -14.63
CA MET A 205 -19.97 -7.11 -15.89
C MET A 205 -18.66 -6.34 -15.73
N GLN A 206 -18.62 -5.33 -14.85
CA GLN A 206 -17.42 -4.53 -14.62
C GLN A 206 -16.39 -5.28 -13.78
N VAL A 207 -16.85 -6.04 -12.80
CA VAL A 207 -16.07 -7.01 -12.04
C VAL A 207 -15.37 -7.96 -13.02
N LEU A 208 -16.12 -8.71 -13.82
CA LEU A 208 -15.58 -9.71 -14.75
C LEU A 208 -14.55 -9.11 -15.73
N PHE A 209 -14.77 -7.87 -16.19
CA PHE A 209 -13.87 -7.18 -17.12
C PHE A 209 -12.54 -6.76 -16.47
N ILE A 210 -12.57 -6.20 -15.24
CA ILE A 210 -11.36 -5.83 -14.50
C ILE A 210 -10.50 -7.08 -14.22
N TYR A 211 -11.12 -8.22 -13.92
CA TYR A 211 -10.42 -9.48 -13.66
C TYR A 211 -9.85 -10.12 -14.94
N ALA A 212 -10.57 -10.09 -16.06
CA ALA A 212 -10.06 -10.58 -17.35
C ALA A 212 -8.81 -9.81 -17.81
N VAL A 213 -8.77 -8.49 -17.60
CA VAL A 213 -7.60 -7.66 -17.89
C VAL A 213 -6.43 -8.02 -16.97
N LYS A 214 -6.65 -8.20 -15.66
CA LYS A 214 -5.59 -8.58 -14.71
C LYS A 214 -4.97 -9.95 -14.99
N ILE A 215 -5.79 -10.98 -15.26
CA ILE A 215 -5.31 -12.33 -15.60
C ILE A 215 -4.49 -12.28 -16.90
N THR A 216 -4.94 -11.50 -17.89
CA THR A 216 -4.22 -11.35 -19.17
C THR A 216 -2.86 -10.69 -19.00
N ILE A 217 -2.72 -9.72 -18.08
CA ILE A 217 -1.44 -9.07 -17.75
C ILE A 217 -0.52 -10.06 -17.01
N SER A 218 -1.05 -10.80 -16.03
CA SER A 218 -0.27 -11.79 -15.27
C SER A 218 0.20 -12.99 -16.09
N THR A 219 -0.52 -13.36 -17.16
CA THR A 219 -0.14 -14.49 -18.04
C THR A 219 0.88 -14.08 -19.10
N ASN A 220 1.04 -12.79 -19.37
CA ASN A 220 1.99 -12.24 -20.37
C ASN A 220 3.27 -11.66 -19.75
N THR A 221 3.43 -11.76 -18.43
CA THR A 221 4.67 -11.38 -17.72
C THR A 221 5.40 -12.65 -17.31
#